data_AF-A0A6M1NJF5-F1
#
_entry.id   AF-A0A6M1NJF5-F1
#
_cell.length_a   1.000
_cell.length_b   1.000
_cell.length_c   1.000
_cell.angle_alpha   90.00
_cell.angle_beta   90.00
_cell.angle_gamma   90.00
#
_symmetry.space_group_name_H-M   'P 1'
#
loop_
_entity.id
_entity.type
_entity.pdbx_description
1 polymer ?
#
loop_
_entity_poly.entity_id
_entity_poly.type
_entity_poly.pdbx_seq_one_letter_code
_entity_poly.pdbx_strand_id
1 'polypeptide(L)'
;MTFEEFFAKKKIDLSQLRDDNRLLYDEFSQHYAQMGEKSFDHTKKFWFNKLRKQYALMEEEEIAVKDQSISAEILEELSPHPIETTVSSKPAGFKPRFKA
;
A
#
# COMPACT_ATOMS: atom_id res chain seq x y z
N MET A 1 -13.73 -10.07 6.48
CA MET A 1 -12.44 -10.64 6.07
C MET A 1 -11.44 -10.34 7.16
N THR A 2 -10.61 -11.31 7.52
CA THR A 2 -9.43 -11.06 8.34
C THR A 2 -8.30 -10.48 7.47
N PHE A 3 -7.27 -9.92 8.12
CA PHE A 3 -6.09 -9.39 7.43
C PHE A 3 -5.40 -10.49 6.59
N GLU A 4 -5.23 -11.68 7.16
CA GLU A 4 -4.57 -12.81 6.48
C GLU A 4 -5.38 -13.31 5.28
N GLU A 5 -6.70 -13.49 5.45
CA GLU A 5 -7.61 -13.88 4.36
C GLU A 5 -7.60 -12.86 3.21
N PHE A 6 -7.44 -11.56 3.52
CA PHE A 6 -7.38 -10.52 2.49
C PHE A 6 -6.15 -10.70 1.58
N PHE A 7 -4.97 -10.98 2.15
CA PHE A 7 -3.75 -11.18 1.36
C PHE A 7 -3.79 -12.49 0.56
N ALA A 8 -4.34 -13.55 1.15
CA ALA A 8 -4.61 -14.80 0.44
C ALA A 8 -5.51 -14.57 -0.78
N LYS A 9 -6.63 -13.85 -0.60
CA LYS A 9 -7.53 -13.46 -1.71
C LYS A 9 -6.84 -12.59 -2.77
N LYS A 10 -5.82 -11.83 -2.38
CA LYS A 10 -5.03 -10.98 -3.28
C LYS A 10 -3.85 -11.71 -3.93
N LYS A 11 -3.67 -13.01 -3.66
CA LYS A 11 -2.57 -13.88 -4.12
C LYS A 11 -1.19 -13.37 -3.69
N ILE A 12 -1.08 -12.97 -2.42
CA ILE A 12 0.17 -12.47 -1.84
C ILE A 12 0.51 -13.31 -0.61
N ASP A 13 1.75 -13.80 -0.52
CA ASP A 13 2.25 -14.52 0.65
C ASP A 13 2.59 -13.54 1.77
N LEU A 14 1.86 -13.69 2.87
CA LEU A 14 2.00 -12.84 4.06
C LEU A 14 3.22 -13.24 4.89
N SER A 15 3.60 -14.52 4.88
CA SER A 15 4.71 -15.05 5.69
C SER A 15 6.03 -14.50 5.17
N GLN A 16 6.26 -14.63 3.85
CA GLN A 16 7.44 -14.06 3.21
C GLN A 16 7.51 -12.54 3.34
N LEU A 17 6.35 -11.85 3.27
CA LEU A 17 6.31 -10.41 3.47
C LEU A 17 6.74 -10.01 4.88
N ARG A 18 6.35 -10.79 5.89
CA ARG A 18 6.69 -10.54 7.29
C ARG A 18 8.19 -10.74 7.53
N ASP A 19 8.77 -11.77 6.92
CA ASP A 19 10.18 -12.11 7.08
C ASP A 19 11.10 -11.10 6.35
N ASP A 20 10.74 -10.71 5.12
CA ASP A 20 11.49 -9.71 4.36
C ASP A 20 11.31 -8.28 4.91
N ASN A 21 10.08 -7.92 5.27
CA ASN A 21 9.71 -6.53 5.60
C ASN A 21 8.68 -6.46 6.73
N ARG A 22 9.13 -6.79 7.95
CA ARG A 22 8.33 -6.69 9.17
C ARG A 22 7.68 -5.32 9.42
N LEU A 23 8.36 -4.23 9.03
CA LEU A 23 7.82 -2.86 9.17
C LEU A 23 6.60 -2.63 8.28
N LEU A 24 6.66 -3.09 7.02
CA LEU A 24 5.55 -2.95 6.08
C LEU A 24 4.33 -3.75 6.55
N TYR A 25 4.58 -4.94 7.12
CA TYR A 25 3.55 -5.77 7.73
C TYR A 25 2.82 -5.03 8.86
N ASP A 26 3.57 -4.49 9.83
CA ASP A 26 3.00 -3.79 10.99
C ASP A 26 2.18 -2.56 10.54
N GLU A 27 2.71 -1.78 9.58
CA GLU A 27 2.01 -0.62 9.00
C GLU A 27 0.72 -1.04 8.27
N PHE A 28 0.75 -2.12 7.50
CA PHE A 28 -0.40 -2.60 6.76
C PHE A 28 -1.48 -3.17 7.69
N SER A 29 -1.07 -3.83 8.78
CA SER A 29 -1.97 -4.29 9.83
C SER A 29 -2.71 -3.12 10.47
N GLN A 30 -1.99 -2.05 10.85
CA GLN A 30 -2.58 -0.84 11.41
C GLN A 30 -3.53 -0.14 10.42
N HIS A 31 -3.11 0.03 9.17
CA HIS A 31 -3.94 0.63 8.12
C HIS A 31 -5.20 -0.17 7.81
N TYR A 32 -5.11 -1.50 7.84
CA TYR A 32 -6.26 -2.37 7.66
C TYR A 32 -7.29 -2.17 8.79
N ALA A 33 -6.82 -2.10 10.03
CA ALA A 33 -7.68 -1.85 11.20
C ALA A 33 -8.32 -0.46 11.18
N GLN A 34 -7.61 0.57 10.71
CA GLN A 34 -8.10 1.95 10.71
C GLN A 34 -9.09 2.25 9.58
N MET A 35 -8.90 1.69 8.38
CA MET A 35 -9.63 2.11 7.16
C MET A 35 -10.69 1.09 6.68
N GLY A 36 -10.51 -0.18 7.03
CA GLY A 36 -11.33 -1.29 6.54
C GLY A 36 -10.96 -1.77 5.13
N GLU A 37 -11.45 -2.96 4.78
CA GLU A 37 -11.02 -3.76 3.62
C GLU A 37 -11.05 -3.01 2.28
N LYS A 38 -12.16 -2.32 1.98
CA LYS A 38 -12.38 -1.67 0.68
C LYS A 38 -11.52 -0.42 0.48
N SER A 39 -11.37 0.40 1.52
CA SER A 39 -10.54 1.60 1.50
C SER A 39 -9.05 1.23 1.44
N PHE A 40 -8.68 0.16 2.14
CA PHE A 40 -7.33 -0.38 2.11
C PHE A 40 -6.96 -0.90 0.70
N ASP A 41 -7.86 -1.64 0.04
CA ASP A 41 -7.62 -2.17 -1.29
C ASP A 41 -7.29 -1.08 -2.32
N HIS A 42 -8.08 -0.01 -2.29
CA HIS A 42 -7.93 1.09 -3.24
C HIS A 42 -6.65 1.89 -3.00
N THR A 43 -6.35 2.19 -1.74
CA THR A 43 -5.20 3.02 -1.36
C THR A 43 -3.88 2.28 -1.57
N LYS A 44 -3.87 0.97 -1.36
CA LYS A 44 -2.67 0.13 -1.46
C LYS A 44 -2.61 -0.70 -2.76
N LYS A 45 -3.44 -0.37 -3.76
CA LYS A 45 -3.47 -1.06 -5.07
C LYS A 45 -2.09 -1.18 -5.73
N PHE A 46 -1.30 -0.11 -5.69
CA PHE A 46 0.08 -0.11 -6.22
C PHE A 46 0.99 -1.07 -5.46
N TRP A 47 0.87 -1.08 -4.12
CA TRP A 47 1.58 -2.03 -3.28
C TRP A 47 1.19 -3.46 -3.60
N PHE A 48 -0.09 -3.78 -3.77
CA PHE A 48 -0.48 -5.16 -4.12
C PHE A 48 0.06 -5.59 -5.48
N ASN A 49 0.14 -4.69 -6.47
CA ASN A 49 0.75 -5.03 -7.76
C ASN A 49 2.25 -5.31 -7.62
N LYS A 50 2.94 -4.59 -6.73
CA LYS A 50 4.36 -4.85 -6.41
C LYS A 50 4.49 -6.17 -5.64
N LEU A 51 3.70 -6.36 -4.59
CA LEU A 51 3.72 -7.55 -3.75
C LEU A 51 3.35 -8.82 -4.51
N ARG A 52 2.40 -8.78 -5.44
CA ARG A 52 2.10 -9.92 -6.32
C ARG A 52 3.27 -10.34 -7.23
N LYS A 53 4.22 -9.44 -7.50
CA LYS A 53 5.42 -9.77 -8.29
C LYS A 53 6.56 -10.30 -7.43
N GLN A 54 6.61 -9.91 -6.16
CA GLN A 54 7.71 -10.26 -5.24
C GLN A 54 7.34 -11.48 -4.37
N TYR A 55 6.07 -11.58 -4.00
CA TYR A 55 5.53 -12.51 -3.02
C TYR A 55 4.24 -13.16 -3.57
N ALA A 56 4.26 -13.62 -4.82
CA ALA A 56 3.09 -14.26 -5.41
C ALA A 56 2.74 -15.52 -4.60
N LEU A 57 1.53 -15.58 -4.03
CA LEU A 57 0.99 -16.79 -3.40
C LEU A 57 0.59 -17.76 -4.53
N MET A 58 1.58 -18.39 -5.14
CA MET A 58 1.35 -19.61 -5.91
C MET A 58 1.08 -20.69 -4.88
N GLU A 59 -0.19 -21.08 -4.86
CA GLU A 59 -0.81 -22.12 -4.03
C GLU A 59 0.12 -23.32 -3.82
N GLU A 60 0.67 -23.39 -2.60
CA GLU A 60 1.20 -24.55 -1.87
C GLU A 60 2.55 -25.16 -2.36
N GLU A 61 3.47 -25.36 -1.40
CA GLU A 61 4.60 -26.31 -1.44
C GLU A 61 5.44 -26.41 -2.73
N GLU A 62 6.59 -25.73 -2.75
CA GLU A 62 7.81 -25.94 -3.57
C GLU A 62 8.37 -24.53 -3.79
N ILE A 63 9.39 -24.04 -3.08
CA ILE A 63 10.78 -24.45 -3.22
C ILE A 63 11.49 -23.91 -1.97
N ALA A 64 11.88 -24.82 -1.08
CA ALA A 64 12.97 -24.53 -0.17
C ALA A 64 14.19 -24.11 -0.99
N VAL A 65 14.89 -23.08 -0.49
CA VAL A 65 16.23 -22.63 -0.91
C VAL A 65 16.26 -21.73 -2.15
N LYS A 66 16.29 -20.41 -1.94
CA LYS A 66 17.47 -19.65 -2.37
C LYS A 66 17.67 -18.30 -1.68
N ASP A 67 18.85 -18.25 -1.07
CA ASP A 67 19.82 -17.15 -0.98
C ASP A 67 19.46 -15.84 -0.28
N GLN A 68 20.27 -15.63 0.76
CA GLN A 68 20.61 -14.39 1.43
C GLN A 68 21.14 -13.31 0.46
N SER A 69 21.26 -12.10 1.01
CA SER A 69 21.76 -10.83 0.42
C SER A 69 20.63 -9.99 -0.21
N ILE A 70 20.29 -8.78 0.25
CA ILE A 70 21.15 -7.73 0.80
C ILE A 70 20.39 -6.96 1.89
N SER A 71 21.12 -6.74 2.98
CA SER A 71 20.78 -5.96 4.15
C SER A 71 20.65 -4.47 3.87
N ALA A 72 19.65 -3.87 4.52
CA ALA A 72 19.75 -2.66 5.33
C ALA A 72 20.33 -1.37 4.72
N GLU A 73 19.42 -0.44 4.38
CA GLU A 73 19.52 1.00 4.68
C GLU A 73 18.08 1.44 5.06
N ILE A 74 17.61 1.30 6.32
CA ILE A 74 17.70 2.25 7.44
C ILE A 74 17.60 3.70 6.95
N LEU A 75 16.39 4.25 6.83
CA LEU A 75 15.64 4.98 7.87
C LEU A 75 16.45 6.16 8.45
N GLU A 76 16.20 7.37 7.95
CA GLU A 76 16.04 8.62 8.72
C GLU A 76 15.79 9.77 7.73
N GLU A 77 14.56 10.28 7.61
CA GLU A 77 14.43 11.74 7.63
C GLU A 77 13.04 12.14 8.13
N LEU A 78 13.11 12.79 9.28
CA LEU A 78 12.04 13.32 10.08
C LEU A 78 11.23 14.34 9.30
N SER A 79 9.93 14.37 9.59
CA SER A 79 9.06 15.53 9.45
C SER A 79 9.81 16.84 9.74
N PRO A 80 9.56 17.87 8.94
CA PRO A 80 8.79 18.95 9.53
C PRO A 80 7.57 19.29 8.67
N HIS A 81 6.45 19.45 9.36
CA HIS A 81 5.30 20.21 8.89
C HIS A 81 5.74 21.54 8.24
N PRO A 82 5.15 21.90 7.09
CA PRO A 82 4.75 23.27 6.86
C PRO A 82 3.22 23.33 6.92
N ILE A 83 2.73 23.81 8.06
CA ILE A 83 1.49 24.57 8.08
C ILE A 83 1.83 25.87 7.34
N GLU A 84 1.29 26.12 6.15
CA GLU A 84 1.04 27.48 5.65
C GLU A 84 0.12 27.47 4.41
N THR A 85 -1.06 28.05 4.62
CA THR A 85 -1.72 29.06 3.76
C THR A 85 -2.17 28.68 2.35
N THR A 86 -3.46 28.39 2.26
CA THR A 86 -4.43 28.85 1.26
C THR A 86 -3.89 29.65 0.06
N VAL A 87 -4.02 29.10 -1.16
CA VAL A 87 -4.64 29.83 -2.29
C VAL A 87 -5.31 28.83 -3.24
N SER A 88 -6.63 28.73 -3.09
CA SER A 88 -7.54 28.06 -4.01
C SER A 88 -7.53 28.77 -5.37
N SER A 89 -6.85 28.22 -6.38
CA SER A 89 -7.06 28.62 -7.77
C SER A 89 -8.34 27.95 -8.27
N LYS A 90 -9.47 28.64 -8.13
CA LYS A 90 -10.75 28.23 -8.74
C LYS A 90 -10.56 28.14 -10.27
N PRO A 91 -10.89 27.01 -10.94
CA PRO A 91 -10.97 27.01 -12.39
C PRO A 91 -12.17 27.88 -12.79
N ALA A 92 -11.93 28.86 -13.66
CA ALA A 92 -12.97 29.75 -14.17
C ALA A 92 -14.09 28.92 -14.82
N GLY A 93 -15.26 28.92 -14.19
CA GLY A 93 -16.43 28.14 -14.57
C GLY A 93 -17.08 28.61 -15.87
N PHE A 94 -17.68 27.63 -16.53
CA PHE A 94 -18.49 27.67 -17.75
C PHE A 94 -19.53 28.81 -17.76
N LYS A 95 -19.54 29.63 -18.82
CA LYS A 95 -20.51 30.72 -19.04
C LYS A 95 -21.53 30.30 -20.11
N PRO A 96 -22.76 29.89 -19.76
CA PRO A 96 -23.78 29.53 -20.75
C PRO A 96 -24.26 30.78 -21.49
N ARG A 97 -24.22 30.72 -22.82
CA ARG A 97 -24.64 31.83 -23.69
C ARG A 97 -26.02 31.54 -24.27
N PHE A 98 -27.04 31.69 -23.44
CA PHE A 98 -28.42 31.81 -23.91
C PHE A 98 -28.87 33.25 -23.64
N LYS A 99 -29.36 33.95 -24.66
CA LYS A 99 -30.09 35.21 -24.53
C LYS A 99 -31.42 35.06 -25.30
N ALA A 100 -32.47 35.57 -24.65
CA ALA A 100 -33.82 35.80 -25.15
C ALA A 100 -33.85 36.86 -26.26
#